data_AF-A0A1H1JP26-F1
#
_entry.id   AF-A0A1H1JP26-F1
#
_cell.length_a   1.000
_cell.length_b   1.000
_cell.length_c   1.000
_cell.angle_alpha   90.00
_cell.angle_beta   90.00
_cell.angle_gamma   90.00
#
_symmetry.space_group_name_H-M   'P 1'
#
loop_
_entity.id
_entity.type
_entity.pdbx_description
1 polymer ?
#
loop_
_entity_poly.entity_id
_entity_poly.type
_entity_poly.pdbx_seq_one_letter_code
_entity_poly.pdbx_strand_id
1 'polypeptide(L)'
;MASYKQLTAQLEKLHKEVAAAREKEVSQAIADIKQKIAEYDLTAEELGLTSASPKPRRKSSSTTSVAKYRNPKTGETWSGRGRSPAWLVGKNRERFLIEG
;
A
#
# COMPACT_ATOMS: atom_id res chain seq x y z
N MET A 1 19.97 1.08 54.51
CA MET A 1 19.20 0.73 53.29
C MET A 1 18.92 2.02 52.54
N ALA A 2 19.07 2.04 51.22
CA ALA A 2 18.71 3.20 50.41
C ALA A 2 17.21 3.50 50.58
N SER A 3 16.85 4.78 50.73
CA SER A 3 15.45 5.17 50.90
C SER A 3 14.69 4.94 49.60
N TYR A 4 13.38 4.66 49.69
CA TYR A 4 12.51 4.49 48.52
C TYR A 4 12.60 5.69 47.54
N LYS A 5 12.78 6.92 48.06
CA LYS A 5 12.98 8.12 47.25
C LYS A 5 14.33 8.15 46.53
N GLN A 6 15.37 7.56 47.10
CA GLN A 6 16.68 7.47 46.46
C GLN A 6 16.70 6.42 45.34
N LEU A 7 16.04 5.28 45.55
CA LEU A 7 15.93 4.23 44.53
C LEU A 7 15.13 4.70 43.30
N THR A 8 14.06 5.46 43.51
CA THR A 8 13.25 6.04 42.42
C THR A 8 14.03 7.08 41.61
N ALA A 9 14.77 7.98 42.26
CA ALA A 9 15.62 8.95 41.57
C ALA A 9 16.74 8.27 40.75
N GLN A 10 17.31 7.18 41.26
CA GLN A 10 18.30 6.38 40.52
C GLN A 10 17.68 5.69 39.30
N LEU A 11 16.46 5.16 39.43
CA LEU A 11 15.72 4.55 38.33
C LEU A 11 15.45 5.54 37.18
N GLU A 12 14.99 6.75 37.51
CA GLU A 12 14.75 7.78 36.50
C GLU A 12 16.03 8.20 35.79
N LYS A 13 17.13 8.34 36.53
CA LYS A 13 18.43 8.65 35.95
C LYS A 13 18.87 7.56 34.98
N LEU A 14 18.76 6.29 35.40
CA LEU A 14 19.12 5.14 34.56
C LEU A 14 18.24 5.05 33.31
N HIS A 15 16.94 5.30 33.44
CA HIS A 15 16.03 5.35 32.29
C HIS A 15 16.42 6.43 31.27
N LYS A 16 16.82 7.62 31.73
CA LYS A 16 17.30 8.70 30.84
C LYS A 16 18.58 8.30 30.12
N GLU A 17 19.52 7.69 30.85
CA GLU A 17 20.78 7.20 30.26
C GLU A 17 20.54 6.10 29.22
N VAL A 18 19.63 5.16 29.50
CA VAL A 18 19.25 4.10 28.54
C VAL A 18 18.59 4.69 27.30
N ALA A 19 17.68 5.66 27.45
CA ALA A 19 17.04 6.31 26.31
C ALA A 19 18.07 7.03 25.42
N ALA A 20 18.97 7.81 26.03
CA ALA A 20 20.04 8.50 25.33
C ALA A 20 21.03 7.54 24.64
N ALA A 21 21.33 6.40 25.27
CA ALA A 21 22.15 5.35 24.65
C ALA A 21 21.45 4.72 23.45
N ARG A 22 20.15 4.40 23.56
CA ARG A 22 19.37 3.85 22.44
C ARG A 22 19.29 4.79 21.26
N GLU A 23 19.08 6.09 21.47
CA GLU A 23 19.06 7.07 20.37
C GLU A 23 20.39 7.11 19.62
N LYS A 24 21.52 7.02 20.34
CA LYS A 24 22.85 6.95 19.73
C LYS A 24 23.05 5.65 18.95
N GLU A 25 22.72 4.50 19.54
CA GLU A 25 22.84 3.21 18.85
C GLU A 25 21.96 3.14 17.60
N VAL A 26 20.72 3.63 17.69
CA VAL A 26 19.78 3.66 16.56
C VAL A 26 20.27 4.60 15.46
N SER A 27 20.75 5.78 15.80
CA SER A 27 21.29 6.72 14.80
C SER A 27 22.55 6.19 14.11
N GLN A 28 23.44 5.52 14.86
CA GLN A 28 24.60 4.81 14.29
C GLN A 28 24.17 3.67 13.36
N ALA A 29 23.25 2.81 13.80
CA ALA A 29 22.73 1.74 12.96
C ALA A 29 22.08 2.25 11.68
N ILE A 30 21.33 3.36 11.75
CA ILE A 30 20.74 4.02 10.57
C ILE A 30 21.83 4.53 9.64
N ALA A 31 22.91 5.13 10.16
CA ALA A 31 24.03 5.61 9.35
C ALA A 31 24.72 4.44 8.62
N ASP A 32 25.00 3.35 9.32
CA ASP A 32 25.62 2.16 8.73
C ASP A 32 24.73 1.52 7.65
N ILE A 33 23.42 1.42 7.91
CA ILE A 33 22.45 0.90 6.93
C ILE A 33 22.41 1.81 5.70
N LYS A 34 22.38 3.14 5.88
CA LYS A 34 22.42 4.09 4.76
C LYS A 34 23.70 3.96 3.94
N GLN A 35 24.85 3.77 4.58
CA GLN A 35 26.11 3.56 3.89
C GLN A 35 26.07 2.27 3.06
N LYS A 36 25.58 1.16 3.63
CA LYS A 36 25.41 -0.10 2.89
C LYS A 36 24.41 0.03 1.74
N ILE A 37 23.31 0.76 1.94
CA ILE A 37 22.36 1.05 0.87
C ILE A 37 23.05 1.77 -0.30
N ALA A 38 23.87 2.77 0.00
CA ALA A 38 24.60 3.52 -1.03
C ALA A 38 25.73 2.71 -1.69
N GLU A 39 26.43 1.85 -0.94
CA GLU A 39 27.54 1.04 -1.46
C GLU A 39 27.07 -0.04 -2.45
N TYR A 40 25.90 -0.63 -2.18
CA TYR A 40 25.35 -1.74 -2.98
C TYR A 40 24.15 -1.31 -3.85
N ASP A 41 23.87 0.00 -3.95
CA ASP A 41 22.70 0.57 -4.65
C ASP A 41 21.38 -0.16 -4.30
N LEU A 42 21.21 -0.49 -3.01
CA LEU A 42 20.07 -1.29 -2.56
C LEU A 42 18.79 -0.46 -2.58
N THR A 43 17.73 -1.02 -3.16
CA THR A 43 16.42 -0.39 -3.16
C THR A 43 15.58 -0.90 -1.98
N ALA A 44 14.58 -0.12 -1.57
CA ALA A 44 13.63 -0.54 -0.54
C ALA A 44 12.85 -1.81 -0.93
N GLU A 45 12.75 -2.12 -2.23
CA GLU A 45 12.15 -3.34 -2.77
C GLU A 45 13.03 -4.56 -2.50
N GLU A 46 14.34 -4.47 -2.73
CA GLU A 46 15.31 -5.55 -2.48
C GLU A 46 15.45 -5.84 -0.98
N LEU A 47 15.32 -4.80 -0.14
CA LEU A 47 15.31 -4.93 1.32
C LEU A 47 13.95 -5.40 1.88
N GLY A 48 12.93 -5.60 1.04
CA GLY A 48 11.59 -6.00 1.48
C GLY A 48 10.89 -4.96 2.38
N LEU A 49 11.34 -3.71 2.35
CA LEU A 49 10.83 -2.59 3.16
C LEU A 49 9.63 -1.88 2.49
N THR A 50 9.08 -2.45 1.41
CA THR A 50 7.88 -1.90 0.78
C THR A 50 6.71 -1.96 1.76
N SER A 51 6.04 -0.82 1.96
CA SER A 51 4.81 -0.70 2.75
C SER A 51 3.60 -1.43 2.15
N ALA A 52 3.82 -2.19 1.07
CA ALA A 52 2.86 -3.15 0.57
C ALA A 52 2.78 -4.32 1.56
N SER A 53 1.86 -4.22 2.52
CA SER A 53 1.29 -5.39 3.17
C SER A 53 1.04 -6.46 2.10
N PRO A 54 1.32 -7.76 2.35
CA PRO A 54 1.02 -8.82 1.40
C PRO A 54 -0.49 -8.89 1.24
N LYS A 55 -1.04 -8.04 0.36
CA LYS A 55 -2.43 -8.05 -0.01
C LYS A 55 -2.60 -9.36 -0.77
N PRO A 56 -3.51 -10.26 -0.35
CA PRO A 56 -3.70 -11.52 -1.04
C PRO A 56 -3.96 -11.19 -2.51
N ARG A 57 -3.11 -11.79 -3.36
CA ARG A 57 -3.04 -11.61 -4.81
C ARG A 57 -4.40 -11.91 -5.44
N ARG A 58 -5.32 -10.94 -5.39
CA ARG A 58 -6.54 -10.97 -6.20
C ARG A 58 -6.09 -10.75 -7.63
N LYS A 59 -6.13 -11.82 -8.42
CA LYS A 59 -5.98 -11.81 -9.88
C LYS A 59 -6.57 -10.53 -10.45
N SER A 60 -5.73 -9.60 -10.86
CA SER A 60 -6.14 -8.40 -11.60
C SER A 60 -6.42 -8.79 -13.05
N SER A 61 -7.54 -9.46 -13.28
CA SER A 61 -8.22 -9.34 -14.58
C SER A 61 -8.97 -8.01 -14.60
N SER A 62 -8.24 -6.91 -14.77
CA SER A 62 -8.83 -5.58 -14.88
C SER A 62 -8.11 -4.76 -15.93
N THR A 63 -8.18 -5.20 -17.19
CA THR A 63 -8.42 -4.22 -18.24
C THR A 63 -9.83 -3.69 -17.96
N THR A 64 -9.94 -2.54 -17.29
CA THR A 64 -11.20 -1.82 -17.10
C THR A 64 -11.75 -1.53 -18.49
N SER A 65 -12.56 -2.43 -19.03
CA SER A 65 -13.22 -2.22 -20.30
C SER A 65 -14.30 -1.20 -20.03
N VAL A 66 -14.04 0.06 -20.37
CA VAL A 66 -15.01 1.15 -20.32
C VAL A 66 -16.30 0.65 -20.98
N ALA A 67 -17.41 0.72 -20.25
CA ALA A 67 -18.70 0.30 -20.76
C ALA A 67 -19.08 1.17 -21.97
N LYS A 68 -18.97 0.61 -23.18
CA LYS A 68 -19.26 1.32 -24.42
C LYS A 68 -20.77 1.50 -24.65
N TYR A 69 -21.58 0.57 -24.16
CA TYR A 69 -23.03 0.60 -24.32
C TYR A 69 -23.77 0.45 -22.99
N ARG A 70 -24.91 1.13 -22.81
CA ARG A 70 -25.82 1.03 -21.66
C ARG A 70 -27.27 0.93 -22.10
N ASN A 71 -28.01 0.04 -21.44
CA ASN A 71 -29.44 -0.07 -21.58
C ASN A 71 -30.14 1.01 -20.73
N PRO A 72 -30.92 1.95 -21.31
CA PRO A 72 -31.62 2.99 -20.56
C PRO A 72 -32.78 2.45 -19.71
N LYS A 73 -33.28 1.24 -19.99
CA LYS A 73 -34.42 0.65 -19.27
C LYS A 73 -34.00 -0.16 -18.05
N THR A 74 -32.90 -0.90 -18.14
CA THR A 74 -32.45 -1.82 -17.08
C THR A 74 -31.14 -1.36 -16.42
N GLY A 75 -30.44 -0.39 -17.02
CA GLY A 75 -29.13 0.06 -16.54
C GLY A 75 -27.98 -0.88 -16.87
N GLU A 76 -28.22 -2.02 -17.54
CA GLU A 76 -27.19 -2.99 -17.91
C GLU A 76 -26.17 -2.37 -18.87
N THR A 77 -24.88 -2.62 -18.63
CA THR A 77 -23.78 -2.09 -19.44
C THR A 77 -23.01 -3.18 -20.16
N TRP A 78 -22.53 -2.90 -21.37
CA TRP A 78 -21.73 -3.81 -22.15
C TRP A 78 -20.52 -3.10 -22.76
N SER A 79 -19.34 -3.67 -22.59
CA SER A 79 -18.07 -3.07 -23.04
C SER A 79 -17.79 -3.22 -24.53
N GLY A 80 -18.70 -3.83 -25.29
CA GLY A 80 -18.50 -4.09 -26.73
C GLY A 80 -17.59 -5.29 -27.03
N ARG A 81 -17.04 -5.95 -26.00
CA ARG A 81 -16.25 -7.18 -26.12
C ARG A 81 -17.04 -8.39 -25.64
N GLY A 82 -16.87 -9.53 -26.32
CA GLY A 82 -17.55 -10.79 -25.98
C GLY A 82 -18.96 -10.93 -26.57
N ARG A 83 -19.78 -11.82 -26.00
CA ARG A 83 -21.15 -12.08 -26.46
C ARG A 83 -22.04 -10.85 -26.19
N SER A 84 -22.72 -10.36 -27.23
CA SER A 84 -23.65 -9.25 -27.09
C SER A 84 -24.85 -9.62 -26.22
N PRO A 85 -25.27 -8.76 -25.28
CA PRO A 85 -26.47 -8.97 -24.48
C PRO A 85 -27.75 -8.96 -25.32
N ALA A 86 -28.78 -9.70 -24.88
CA ALA A 86 -30.05 -9.83 -25.60
C ALA A 86 -30.75 -8.50 -25.89
N TRP A 87 -30.55 -7.48 -25.05
CA TRP A 87 -31.14 -6.16 -25.25
C TRP A 87 -30.53 -5.37 -26.41
N LEU A 88 -29.32 -5.72 -26.87
CA LEU A 88 -28.59 -5.07 -27.96
C LEU A 88 -28.63 -5.87 -29.28
N VAL A 89 -28.98 -7.15 -29.22
CA VAL A 89 -29.12 -8.01 -30.42
C VAL A 89 -30.34 -7.54 -31.24
N GLY A 90 -30.13 -7.25 -32.53
CA GLY A 90 -31.20 -6.86 -33.46
C GLY A 90 -31.71 -5.42 -33.31
N LYS A 91 -31.10 -4.58 -32.45
CA LYS A 91 -31.45 -3.16 -32.28
C LYS A 91 -30.31 -2.25 -32.75
N ASN A 92 -30.65 -0.99 -33.06
CA ASN A 92 -29.62 -0.02 -33.40
C ASN A 92 -28.74 0.27 -32.17
N ARG A 93 -27.46 -0.08 -32.27
CA ARG A 93 -26.46 -0.05 -31.19
C ARG A 93 -26.09 1.38 -30.79
N GLU A 94 -26.22 2.34 -31.71
CA GLU A 94 -25.90 3.75 -31.48
C GLU A 94 -26.78 4.37 -30.40
N ARG A 95 -28.04 3.94 -30.30
CA ARG A 95 -28.98 4.42 -29.28
C ARG A 95 -28.62 4.02 -27.85
N PHE A 96 -27.72 3.07 -27.70
CA PHE A 96 -27.27 2.57 -26.41
C PHE A 96 -25.82 2.96 -26.15
N LEU A 97 -25.17 3.69 -27.05
CA LEU A 97 -23.78 4.09 -26.88
C LEU A 97 -23.67 5.11 -25.74
N ILE A 98 -22.76 4.87 -24.81
CA ILE A 98 -22.34 5.86 -23.83
C ILE A 98 -21.16 6.58 -24.51
N GLU A 99 -21.37 7.78 -25.03
CA GLU A 99 -20.26 8.65 -25.36
C GLU A 99 -19.45 8.90 -24.08
N GLY A 100 -18.13 8.72 -24.17
CA GLY A 100 -17.20 8.96 -23.08
C GLY A 100 -16.73 10.40 -23.08
#